data_AF-A0A554ILG8-F1
#
_entry.id   AF-A0A554ILG8-F1
#
_cell.length_a   1.000
_cell.length_b   1.000
_cell.length_c   1.000
_cell.angle_alpha   90.00
_cell.angle_beta   90.00
_cell.angle_gamma   90.00
#
_symmetry.space_group_name_H-M   'P 1'
#
loop_
_entity.id
_entity.type
_entity.pdbx_description
1 polymer ?
#
loop_
_entity_poly.entity_id
_entity_poly.type
_entity_poly.pdbx_seq_one_letter_code
_entity_poly.pdbx_strand_id
1 'polypeptide(L)' 'MQHLEPRSPVTLGFYGGTGAVTGANFLLSGKETRVLIDCGLIQGEKFVLEMNREPFPYDPASIDFLLVTHAHIDHIG' A
#
# COMPACT_ATOMS: atom_id res chain seq x y z
N MET A 1 3.39 26.01 28.42
CA MET A 1 4.17 25.18 27.48
C MET A 1 3.45 23.85 27.36
N GLN A 2 2.84 23.55 26.21
CA GLN A 2 2.28 22.21 25.97
C GLN A 2 3.45 21.27 25.72
N HIS A 3 3.64 20.28 26.60
CA HIS A 3 4.54 19.18 26.34
C HIS A 3 3.95 18.37 25.20
N LEU A 4 4.61 18.39 24.03
CA LEU A 4 4.29 17.49 22.92
C LEU A 4 4.98 16.17 23.23
N GLU A 5 4.20 15.15 23.56
CA GLU A 5 4.68 13.78 23.66
C GLU A 5 5.34 13.36 22.32
N PRO A 6 6.42 12.56 22.35
CA PRO A 6 7.04 12.06 21.13
C PRO A 6 6.00 11.33 20.28
N ARG A 7 5.86 11.74 19.01
CA ARG A 7 5.00 10.99 18.07
C ARG A 7 5.50 9.56 17.98
N SER A 8 4.60 8.61 18.12
CA SER A 8 4.92 7.20 17.88
C SER A 8 5.52 7.02 16.49
N PRO A 9 6.49 6.12 16.32
CA PRO A 9 7.13 5.91 15.02
C PRO A 9 6.09 5.52 13.97
N VAL A 10 6.19 6.12 12.80
CA VAL A 10 5.38 5.82 11.62
C VAL A 10 6.30 5.16 10.60
N THR A 11 5.84 4.07 9.98
CA THR A 11 6.57 3.38 8.92
C THR A 11 5.79 3.42 7.62
N LEU A 12 6.51 3.47 6.50
CA LEU A 12 5.94 3.36 5.15
C LEU A 12 6.56 2.14 4.48
N GLY A 13 5.73 1.14 4.18
CA GLY A 13 6.11 -0.04 3.41
C GLY A 13 5.82 0.17 1.93
N PHE A 14 6.74 -0.29 1.08
CA PHE A 14 6.65 -0.23 -0.37
C PHE A 14 6.45 -1.64 -0.91
N TYR A 15 5.23 -1.97 -1.32
CA TYR A 15 4.86 -3.33 -1.73
C TYR A 15 4.54 -3.46 -3.22
N GLY A 16 4.50 -2.33 -3.93
CA GLY A 16 4.31 -2.23 -5.37
C GLY A 16 4.59 -0.82 -5.88
N GLY A 17 4.59 -0.61 -7.20
CA GLY A 17 4.80 0.72 -7.81
C GLY A 17 6.13 1.39 -7.49
N THR A 18 7.12 0.63 -6.99
CA THR A 18 8.45 1.12 -6.60
C THR A 18 9.48 0.53 -7.54
N GLY A 19 10.14 1.36 -8.33
CA GLY A 19 10.96 0.89 -9.45
C GLY A 19 10.15 0.38 -10.65
N ALA A 20 8.83 0.56 -10.63
CA ALA A 20 7.89 0.23 -11.69
C ALA A 20 6.82 1.33 -11.82
N VAL A 21 6.19 1.45 -12.99
CA VAL A 21 5.17 2.48 -13.25
C VAL A 21 3.78 2.05 -12.75
N THR A 22 3.50 0.75 -12.66
CA THR A 22 2.18 0.21 -12.32
C THR A 22 2.21 -0.62 -11.04
N GLY A 23 1.03 -0.95 -10.52
CA GLY A 23 0.87 -1.75 -9.31
C GLY A 23 1.12 -0.98 -8.02
N ALA A 24 0.62 0.26 -7.92
CA ALA A 24 0.78 1.09 -6.73
C ALA A 24 0.21 0.37 -5.48
N ASN A 25 1.05 0.19 -4.46
CA ASN A 25 0.68 -0.52 -3.24
C ASN A 25 1.62 -0.13 -2.09
N PHE A 26 1.13 0.69 -1.15
CA PHE A 26 1.93 1.22 -0.05
C PHE A 26 1.19 1.13 1.28
N LEU A 27 1.86 0.69 2.35
CA LEU A 27 1.23 0.59 3.68
C LEU A 27 1.84 1.62 4.62
N LEU A 28 1.03 2.57 5.06
CA LEU A 28 1.37 3.50 6.12
C LEU A 28 0.94 2.90 7.47
N SER A 29 1.90 2.59 8.34
CA SER A 29 1.64 2.02 9.66
C SER A 29 1.99 3.00 10.77
N GLY A 30 0.99 3.37 11.57
CA GLY A 30 1.16 4.05 12.85
C GLY A 30 1.08 3.08 14.03
N LYS A 31 0.96 3.62 15.24
CA LYS A 31 0.85 2.83 16.48
C LYS A 31 -0.40 1.95 16.52
N GLU A 32 -1.54 2.49 16.09
CA GLU A 32 -2.87 1.87 16.24
C GLU A 32 -3.65 1.85 14.91
N THR A 33 -3.10 2.44 13.85
CA THR A 33 -3.80 2.56 12.56
C THR A 33 -2.89 2.17 11.41
N ARG A 34 -3.43 1.40 10.47
CA ARG A 34 -2.78 0.95 9.24
C ARG A 34 -3.64 1.40 8.05
N VAL A 35 -3.04 2.21 7.17
CA VAL A 35 -3.68 2.71 5.96
C VAL A 35 -2.96 2.14 4.75
N LEU A 36 -3.68 1.35 3.94
CA LEU A 36 -3.21 0.96 2.63
C LEU A 36 -3.51 2.10 1.65
N ILE A 37 -2.49 2.55 0.94
CA ILE A 37 -2.57 3.58 -0.09
C ILE A 37 -2.43 2.89 -1.43
N ASP A 38 -3.54 2.88 -2.17
CA ASP A 38 -3.74 2.15 -3.41
C ASP A 38 -3.54 0.63 -3.29
N CYS A 39 -4.16 -0.09 -4.20
CA CYS A 39 -3.99 -1.53 -4.39
C CYS A 39 -4.14 -1.81 -5.88
N GLY A 40 -3.12 -1.45 -6.64
CA GLY A 40 -3.15 -1.50 -8.09
C GLY A 40 -2.68 -2.81 -8.69
N LEU A 41 -3.17 -3.10 -9.89
CA LEU A 41 -2.62 -4.19 -10.71
C LEU A 41 -1.31 -3.78 -11.38
N ILE A 42 -0.38 -4.72 -11.45
CA ILE A 42 0.81 -4.64 -12.29
C ILE A 42 0.38 -4.85 -13.76
N GLN A 43 0.90 -4.03 -14.67
CA GLN A 43 0.60 -4.08 -16.11
C GLN A 43 1.88 -4.11 -16.95
N GLY A 44 1.76 -4.61 -18.19
CA GLY A 44 2.82 -4.53 -19.20
C GLY A 44 3.89 -5.63 -19.17
N GLU A 45 3.97 -6.42 -18.10
CA GLU A 45 4.91 -7.54 -18.00
C GLU A 45 4.32 -8.85 -18.55
N LYS A 46 5.19 -9.76 -19.02
CA LYS A 46 4.77 -11.06 -19.60
C LYS A 46 4.03 -11.96 -18.59
N PHE A 47 4.30 -11.79 -17.30
CA PHE A 47 3.83 -12.65 -16.21
C PHE A 47 2.93 -11.90 -15.20
N VAL A 48 2.31 -10.79 -15.61
CA VAL A 48 1.49 -9.98 -14.68
C VAL A 48 0.32 -10.75 -14.06
N LEU A 49 -0.25 -11.73 -14.76
CA LEU A 49 -1.41 -12.46 -14.26
C LEU A 49 -1.07 -13.31 -13.05
N GLU A 50 0.05 -14.03 -13.10
CA GLU A 50 0.59 -14.78 -11.97
C GLU A 50 0.98 -13.84 -10.83
N MET A 51 1.71 -12.76 -11.12
CA MET A 51 2.15 -11.81 -10.10
C MET A 51 0.97 -11.14 -9.37
N ASN A 52 -0.07 -10.74 -10.10
CA ASN A 52 -1.28 -10.13 -9.51
C ASN A 52 -2.14 -11.14 -8.71
N ARG A 53 -1.83 -12.45 -8.77
CA ARG A 53 -2.50 -13.50 -7.99
C ARG A 53 -1.70 -13.95 -6.78
N GLU A 54 -0.46 -13.49 -6.64
CA GLU A 54 0.34 -13.77 -5.45
C GLU A 54 -0.34 -13.19 -4.21
N PRO A 55 -0.29 -13.89 -3.06
CA PRO A 55 -0.82 -13.38 -1.82
C PRO A 55 -0.10 -12.09 -1.41
N PHE A 56 -0.81 -11.19 -0.73
CA PHE A 56 -0.21 -9.98 -0.22
C PHE A 56 0.97 -10.30 0.73
N PRO A 57 2.08 -9.55 0.66
CA PRO A 57 3.22 -9.70 1.56
C PRO A 57 2.97 -9.14 2.98
N TYR A 58 1.72 -8.79 3.28
CA TYR A 58 1.21 -8.30 4.55
C TYR A 58 -0.15 -8.94 4.83
N ASP A 59 -0.61 -8.88 6.08
CA ASP A 59 -1.95 -9.34 6.44
C ASP A 59 -3.00 -8.30 6.03
N PRO A 60 -3.84 -8.56 5.00
CA PRO A 60 -4.84 -7.60 4.55
C PRO A 60 -5.95 -7.39 5.59
N ALA A 61 -6.21 -8.35 6.48
CA ALA A 61 -7.21 -8.21 7.54
C ALA A 61 -6.77 -7.23 8.64
N SER A 62 -5.48 -6.87 8.68
CA SER A 62 -4.93 -5.89 9.62
C SER A 62 -5.07 -4.44 9.16
N ILE A 63 -5.56 -4.19 7.95
CA ILE A 63 -5.69 -2.85 7.37
C ILE A 63 -6.99 -2.21 7.83
N ASP A 64 -6.91 -1.00 8.39
CA ASP A 64 -8.09 -0.26 8.86
C ASP A 64 -8.78 0.51 7.72
N PHE A 65 -7.98 1.06 6.80
CA PHE A 65 -8.47 1.89 5.71
C PHE A 65 -7.73 1.59 4.40
N LEU A 66 -8.47 1.54 3.29
CA LEU A 66 -7.94 1.66 1.94
C LEU A 66 -8.18 3.08 1.44
N LEU A 67 -7.10 3.81 1.17
CA LEU A 67 -7.11 5.10 0.51
C LEU A 67 -6.81 4.91 -0.97
N VAL A 68 -7.79 5.20 -1.82
CA VAL A 68 -7.63 5.22 -3.27
C VAL A 68 -7.34 6.65 -3.71
N THR A 69 -6.22 6.85 -4.40
CA THR A 69 -5.81 8.18 -4.87
C THR A 69 -6.61 8.63 -6.09
N HIS A 70 -6.83 7.72 -7.05
CA HIS A 70 -7.64 7.95 -8.24
C HIS A 70 -8.02 6.62 -8.92
N ALA A 71 -8.87 6.67 -9.94
CA ALA A 71 -9.56 5.49 -10.49
C ALA A 71 -8.82 4.75 -11.63
N HIS A 72 -7.50 4.91 -11.78
CA HIS A 72 -6.76 4.10 -12.75
C HIS A 72 -6.48 2.69 -12.21
N ILE A 73 -6.45 1.69 -13.09
CA ILE A 73 -6.37 0.26 -12.75
C ILE A 73 -5.09 -0.10 -11.97
N ASP A 74 -4.00 0.60 -12.26
CA ASP A 74 -2.74 0.50 -11.54
C ASP A 74 -2.77 1.12 -10.13
N HIS A 75 -3.94 1.56 -9.67
CA HIS A 75 -4.21 2.05 -8.30
C HIS A 75 -5.40 1.34 -7.60
N ILE A 76 -6.36 0.78 -8.35
CA ILE A 76 -7.63 0.22 -7.78
C ILE A 76 -7.94 -1.23 -8.16
N GLY A 77 -7.03 -1.89 -8.87
CA GLY A 77 -7.33 -3.12 -9.59
C GLY A 77 -7.28 -4.40 -8.77
#